data_AF-H0ESZ5-F1
#
_entry.id   AF-H0ESZ5-F1
#
_cell.length_a   1.000
_cell.length_b   1.000
_cell.length_c   1.000
_cell.angle_alpha   90.00
_cell.angle_beta   90.00
_cell.angle_gamma   90.00
#
_symmetry.space_group_name_H-M   'P 1'
#
loop_
_entity.id
_entity.type
_entity.pdbx_description
1 polymer ?
#
loop_
_entity_poly.entity_id
_entity_poly.type
_entity_poly.pdbx_seq_one_letter_code
_entity_poly.pdbx_strand_id
1 'polypeptide(L)'
;MAGPILVDRQEAMNRVKRQAKFAVIEIPEKEKTNLKLDELHIEIDVEGEENDFKVDGVPADSSQVSSMTKFAKPAPLHCPGSVPLPTTSSVFTTLSKSFPSMTRLPDGETGIRKNYIFFQLAVFSQCPWVVTPFELYEEQGVHEREEKTNDEEAKVDWSSQGAKKAIILNETGYAIAALASYEEFKKARDEGIIGERVKFQVSLPMPFEIPSFCILPEFQAEVEKLYAEKIAQDLRAIQSALPAENLAIQFDVPFAIAMLEGLVTPWFAKNRDDLKEQLGERFKKMAGLVKEGVEMGFHLCYGDYKHQHFMEPKDTAILVELNNLIQKFVERKINWVHLPVPKSRVDVKYFEPLKGMEVKGHGETEFYLGLVHANDCEGTKKRIETAAKVLGGRCFGVGTECGWGRHGDAEFESMLEVSKSAVSDVEGQKL
;
A
#
# COMPACT_ATOMS: atom_id res chain seq x y z
N MET A 1 2.36 -34.11 -42.97
CA MET A 1 2.41 -34.79 -41.65
C MET A 1 3.52 -34.14 -40.83
N ALA A 2 3.16 -33.21 -39.96
CA ALA A 2 4.00 -32.70 -38.88
C ALA A 2 3.04 -32.37 -37.73
N GLY A 3 3.15 -33.09 -36.62
CA GLY A 3 2.22 -32.99 -35.49
C GLY A 3 2.43 -31.73 -34.66
N PRO A 4 1.49 -31.39 -33.76
CA PRO A 4 1.66 -30.26 -32.85
C PRO A 4 2.77 -30.56 -31.86
N ILE A 5 3.71 -29.62 -31.71
CA ILE A 5 4.76 -29.65 -30.71
C ILE A 5 4.08 -29.45 -29.35
N LEU A 6 3.93 -30.55 -28.61
CA LEU A 6 3.64 -30.55 -27.18
C LEU A 6 4.82 -29.86 -26.49
N VAL A 7 4.69 -28.58 -26.17
CA VAL A 7 5.58 -27.95 -25.19
C VAL A 7 5.29 -28.63 -23.87
N ASP A 8 6.26 -29.41 -23.42
CA ASP A 8 6.17 -30.29 -22.27
C ASP A 8 5.75 -29.47 -21.04
N ARG A 9 4.68 -29.90 -20.38
CA ARG A 9 4.19 -29.36 -19.10
C ARG A 9 5.34 -29.26 -18.08
N GLN A 10 6.32 -30.16 -18.18
CA GLN A 10 7.52 -30.16 -17.37
C GLN A 10 8.44 -28.96 -17.68
N GLU A 11 8.55 -28.52 -18.93
CA GLU A 11 9.38 -27.36 -19.31
C GLU A 11 8.76 -26.04 -18.83
N ALA A 12 7.45 -25.88 -18.93
CA ALA A 12 6.73 -24.73 -18.37
C ALA A 12 6.83 -24.68 -16.84
N MET A 13 6.64 -25.82 -16.15
CA MET A 13 6.88 -25.93 -14.69
C MET A 13 8.34 -25.66 -14.34
N ASN A 14 9.29 -26.06 -15.18
CA ASN A 14 10.70 -25.79 -14.96
C ASN A 14 11.06 -24.31 -15.17
N ARG A 15 10.32 -23.55 -16.00
CA ARG A 15 10.48 -22.10 -16.14
C ARG A 15 9.95 -21.35 -14.92
N VAL A 16 8.77 -21.72 -14.41
CA VAL A 16 8.22 -21.21 -13.14
C VAL A 16 9.15 -21.55 -11.96
N LYS A 17 9.71 -22.78 -11.92
CA LYS A 17 10.69 -23.19 -10.89
C LYS A 17 12.04 -22.47 -11.02
N ARG A 18 12.51 -22.18 -12.24
CA ARG A 18 13.73 -21.37 -12.46
C ARG A 18 13.53 -19.91 -12.02
N GLN A 19 12.32 -19.37 -12.16
CA GLN A 19 11.97 -18.04 -11.63
C GLN A 19 11.83 -18.05 -10.10
N ALA A 20 11.34 -19.14 -9.51
CA ALA A 20 11.33 -19.34 -8.05
C ALA A 20 12.71 -19.60 -7.43
N LYS A 21 13.75 -19.92 -8.21
CA LYS A 21 15.13 -20.14 -7.70
C LYS A 21 15.80 -18.88 -7.15
N PHE A 22 15.23 -17.68 -7.34
CA PHE A 22 15.67 -16.47 -6.66
C PHE A 22 15.01 -16.27 -5.28
N ALA A 23 14.20 -17.21 -4.81
CA ALA A 23 13.45 -17.14 -3.55
C ALA A 23 13.56 -18.39 -2.66
N VAL A 24 14.55 -19.27 -2.87
CA VAL A 24 14.77 -20.44 -2.00
C VAL A 24 15.98 -20.18 -1.10
N ILE A 25 15.72 -19.78 0.14
CA ILE A 25 16.62 -20.02 1.27
C ILE A 25 16.26 -21.42 1.79
N GLU A 26 17.21 -22.36 1.77
CA GLU A 26 17.03 -23.68 2.38
C GLU A 26 16.83 -23.53 3.89
N ILE A 27 15.67 -23.95 4.39
CA ILE A 27 15.40 -24.10 5.82
C ILE A 27 16.06 -25.41 6.27
N PRO A 28 16.96 -25.41 7.27
CA PRO A 28 17.60 -26.62 7.77
C PRO A 28 16.59 -27.65 8.27
N GLU A 29 16.82 -28.91 7.95
CA GLU A 29 15.91 -30.05 8.11
C GLU A 29 15.60 -30.48 9.57
N LYS A 30 15.91 -29.64 10.58
CA LYS A 30 15.82 -29.99 12.01
C LYS A 30 14.61 -29.44 12.76
N GLU A 31 13.71 -28.68 12.14
CA GLU A 31 12.56 -28.06 12.84
C GLU A 31 11.18 -28.57 12.38
N LYS A 32 11.10 -29.79 11.85
CA LYS A 32 9.81 -30.47 11.64
C LYS A 32 9.45 -31.33 12.84
N THR A 33 8.83 -30.76 13.87
CA THR A 33 8.09 -31.57 14.85
C THR A 33 6.78 -30.93 15.32
N ASN A 34 5.69 -31.63 14.96
CA ASN A 34 4.49 -31.96 15.73
C ASN A 34 3.79 -30.87 16.57
N LEU A 35 2.66 -30.38 16.06
CA LEU A 35 1.51 -30.04 16.91
C LEU A 35 0.24 -30.64 16.29
N LYS A 36 -0.41 -31.52 17.05
CA LYS A 36 -1.74 -32.07 16.76
C LYS A 36 -2.79 -31.07 17.25
N LEU A 37 -3.75 -30.75 16.39
CA LEU A 37 -4.95 -30.01 16.72
C LEU A 37 -6.05 -31.03 17.04
N ASP A 38 -6.33 -31.22 18.32
CA ASP A 38 -7.54 -31.90 18.77
C ASP A 38 -8.29 -30.97 19.75
N GLU A 39 -9.58 -30.81 19.45
CA GLU A 39 -10.71 -30.55 20.36
C GLU A 39 -10.79 -29.20 21.11
N LEU A 40 -11.57 -28.27 20.55
CA LEU A 40 -12.31 -27.29 21.35
C LEU A 40 -13.77 -27.22 20.85
N HIS A 41 -14.68 -27.79 21.63
CA HIS A 41 -16.11 -27.50 21.56
C HIS A 41 -16.38 -26.17 22.27
N ILE A 42 -17.09 -25.26 21.60
CA ILE A 42 -17.62 -24.04 22.22
C ILE A 42 -19.13 -24.02 21.91
N GLU A 43 -19.94 -24.24 22.95
CA GLU A 43 -21.36 -23.91 22.97
C GLU A 43 -21.51 -22.39 23.07
N ILE A 44 -22.37 -21.82 22.22
CA ILE A 44 -22.73 -20.40 22.26
C ILE A 44 -24.22 -20.32 22.60
N ASP A 45 -24.51 -19.86 23.81
CA ASP A 45 -25.84 -19.38 24.22
C ASP A 45 -26.07 -17.97 23.66
N VAL A 46 -27.25 -17.76 23.07
CA VAL A 46 -27.68 -16.47 22.50
C VAL A 46 -28.97 -16.03 23.19
N GLU A 47 -28.84 -15.05 24.08
CA GLU A 47 -29.90 -14.12 24.49
C GLU A 47 -29.22 -12.73 24.43
N GLY A 48 -29.64 -11.71 23.70
CA GLY A 48 -30.98 -11.28 23.35
C GLY A 48 -31.35 -10.10 24.24
N GLU A 49 -31.07 -8.86 23.83
CA GLU A 49 -31.92 -7.68 24.09
C GLU A 49 -31.40 -6.40 23.41
N GLU A 50 -32.33 -5.76 22.70
CA GLU A 50 -32.24 -4.46 22.03
C GLU A 50 -32.24 -3.31 23.04
N ASN A 51 -31.58 -2.19 22.71
CA ASN A 51 -32.01 -0.89 23.24
C ASN A 51 -31.77 0.25 22.24
N ASP A 52 -32.88 0.91 21.94
CA ASP A 52 -33.06 2.14 21.16
C ASP A 52 -32.25 3.33 21.70
N PHE A 53 -31.66 4.12 20.80
CA PHE A 53 -31.31 5.52 21.09
C PHE A 53 -31.82 6.45 19.98
N LYS A 54 -32.74 7.34 20.35
CA LYS A 54 -33.22 8.47 19.55
C LYS A 54 -32.18 9.58 19.49
N VAL A 55 -32.07 10.24 18.32
CA VAL A 55 -31.29 11.47 18.12
C VAL A 55 -32.26 12.61 17.80
N ASP A 56 -32.31 13.62 18.67
CA ASP A 56 -33.02 14.88 18.41
C ASP A 56 -32.09 15.92 17.75
N GLY A 57 -32.67 16.71 16.85
CA GLY A 57 -31.99 17.55 15.87
C GLY A 57 -31.34 18.84 16.37
N VAL A 58 -30.51 19.41 15.49
CA VAL A 58 -29.83 20.71 15.65
C VAL A 58 -30.44 21.72 14.65
N PRO A 59 -30.80 22.94 15.06
CA PRO A 59 -31.16 24.00 14.12
C PRO A 59 -29.92 24.75 13.61
N ALA A 60 -30.00 25.14 12.34
CA ALA A 60 -28.99 25.86 11.59
C ALA A 60 -28.78 27.30 12.08
N ASP A 61 -27.51 27.73 12.20
CA ASP A 61 -27.16 29.14 12.14
C ASP A 61 -25.92 29.36 11.27
N SER A 62 -26.07 30.35 10.40
CA SER A 62 -25.21 30.79 9.32
C SER A 62 -24.20 31.82 9.83
N SER A 63 -22.99 31.36 10.14
CA SER A 63 -21.80 32.22 10.24
C SER A 63 -20.53 31.46 9.83
N GLN A 64 -20.42 31.07 8.56
CA GLN A 64 -19.17 30.49 8.03
C GLN A 64 -18.18 31.60 7.68
N VAL A 65 -17.44 32.05 8.69
CA VAL A 65 -16.03 32.41 8.47
C VAL A 65 -15.35 31.11 8.03
N SER A 66 -14.73 31.09 6.84
CA SER A 66 -13.99 29.96 6.28
C SER A 66 -13.11 29.29 7.35
N SER A 67 -13.60 28.24 8.00
CA SER A 67 -12.77 27.39 8.84
C SER A 67 -11.92 26.58 7.88
N MET A 68 -10.69 27.02 7.63
CA MET A 68 -9.69 26.10 7.09
C MET A 68 -9.61 24.96 8.10
N THR A 69 -10.12 23.79 7.74
CA THR A 69 -10.11 22.61 8.61
C THR A 69 -8.65 22.31 8.92
N LYS A 70 -8.26 22.54 10.18
CA LYS A 70 -6.90 22.24 10.65
C LYS A 70 -6.65 20.75 10.46
N PHE A 71 -5.41 20.37 10.14
CA PHE A 71 -5.00 18.97 10.16
C PHE A 71 -4.63 18.54 11.58
N ALA A 72 -4.63 17.24 11.84
CA ALA A 72 -4.03 16.73 13.07
C ALA A 72 -2.54 17.08 13.07
N LYS A 73 -1.97 17.39 14.23
CA LYS A 73 -0.51 17.48 14.36
C LYS A 73 0.04 16.06 14.19
N PRO A 74 0.77 15.77 13.10
CA PRO A 74 1.26 14.43 12.85
C PRO A 74 2.51 14.14 13.68
N ALA A 75 2.87 12.86 13.81
CA ALA A 75 4.25 12.52 14.10
C ALA A 75 5.15 13.12 13.00
N PRO A 76 6.40 13.48 13.30
CA PRO A 76 7.20 14.21 12.32
C PRO A 76 7.61 13.33 11.13
N LEU A 77 7.70 12.00 11.31
CA LEU A 77 8.12 11.06 10.28
C LEU A 77 7.11 9.92 10.06
N HIS A 78 6.84 9.61 8.80
CA HIS A 78 6.17 8.39 8.37
C HIS A 78 7.06 7.57 7.43
N CYS A 79 7.09 6.25 7.65
CA CYS A 79 7.76 5.28 6.78
C CYS A 79 6.69 4.46 6.03
N PRO A 80 6.64 4.52 4.68
CA PRO A 80 5.58 3.87 3.92
C PRO A 80 5.47 2.35 4.08
N GLY A 81 6.56 1.65 4.38
CA GLY A 81 6.52 0.20 4.54
C GLY A 81 7.90 -0.42 4.41
N SER A 82 8.33 -0.66 3.17
CA SER A 82 9.57 -1.37 2.89
C SER A 82 10.85 -0.65 3.38
N VAL A 83 11.84 -1.41 3.83
CA VAL A 83 13.15 -0.93 4.33
C VAL A 83 14.24 -1.90 3.85
N PRO A 84 15.39 -1.42 3.32
CA PRO A 84 16.39 -2.27 2.67
C PRO A 84 17.33 -2.91 3.71
N LEU A 85 16.74 -3.50 4.75
CA LEU A 85 17.45 -4.21 5.80
C LEU A 85 17.13 -5.71 5.73
N PRO A 86 18.04 -6.58 6.20
CA PRO A 86 17.93 -8.01 5.97
C PRO A 86 16.81 -8.68 6.78
N THR A 87 16.44 -8.12 7.94
CA THR A 87 15.44 -8.73 8.84
C THR A 87 14.50 -7.71 9.47
N THR A 88 13.30 -8.14 9.81
CA THR A 88 12.30 -7.34 10.53
C THR A 88 12.86 -6.76 11.85
N SER A 89 13.52 -7.57 12.68
CA SER A 89 14.17 -7.11 13.92
C SER A 89 15.19 -5.99 13.68
N SER A 90 15.98 -6.06 12.60
CA SER A 90 16.93 -5.00 12.25
C SER A 90 16.24 -3.70 11.84
N VAL A 91 15.09 -3.79 11.17
CA VAL A 91 14.24 -2.64 10.82
C VAL A 91 13.72 -1.98 12.08
N PHE A 92 13.09 -2.75 12.97
CA PHE A 92 12.55 -2.23 14.22
C PHE A 92 13.61 -1.54 15.08
N THR A 93 14.78 -2.17 15.23
CA THR A 93 15.89 -1.61 15.98
C THR A 93 16.40 -0.31 15.37
N THR A 94 16.62 -0.29 14.05
CA THR A 94 17.24 0.85 13.36
C THR A 94 16.31 2.06 13.34
N LEU A 95 15.03 1.85 12.98
CA LEU A 95 14.06 2.94 12.91
C LEU A 95 13.72 3.48 14.30
N SER A 96 13.46 2.62 15.30
CA SER A 96 13.12 3.10 16.66
C SER A 96 14.26 3.88 17.32
N LYS A 97 15.52 3.46 17.11
CA LYS A 97 16.69 4.20 17.60
C LYS A 97 16.91 5.51 16.85
N SER A 98 16.65 5.53 15.55
CA SER A 98 16.88 6.71 14.71
C SER A 98 15.80 7.77 14.88
N PHE A 99 14.55 7.34 15.17
CA PHE A 99 13.36 8.18 15.17
C PHE A 99 12.44 7.83 16.36
N PRO A 100 12.81 8.21 17.60
CA PRO A 100 12.05 7.86 18.80
C PRO A 100 10.64 8.47 18.85
N SER A 101 10.34 9.46 17.99
CA SER A 101 9.04 10.11 17.87
C SER A 101 8.07 9.43 16.90
N MET A 102 8.46 8.33 16.23
CA MET A 102 7.56 7.58 15.37
C MET A 102 6.40 6.97 16.17
N THR A 103 5.19 7.05 15.62
CA THR A 103 3.97 6.49 16.23
C THR A 103 3.55 5.17 15.60
N ARG A 104 4.05 4.87 14.39
CA ARG A 104 3.73 3.67 13.61
C ARG A 104 5.01 3.14 12.99
N LEU A 105 5.23 1.83 13.10
CA LEU A 105 6.47 1.17 12.70
C LEU A 105 6.19 0.00 11.75
N PRO A 106 6.65 0.06 10.48
CA PRO A 106 6.50 -1.06 9.55
C PRO A 106 7.56 -2.14 9.81
N ASP A 107 7.29 -3.37 9.36
CA ASP A 107 8.26 -4.48 9.42
C ASP A 107 9.35 -4.42 8.33
N GLY A 108 9.28 -3.44 7.44
CA GLY A 108 10.24 -3.26 6.36
C GLY A 108 10.03 -4.15 5.14
N GLU A 109 8.97 -4.97 5.10
CA GLU A 109 8.65 -5.83 3.95
C GLU A 109 9.86 -6.62 3.43
N THR A 110 10.67 -7.15 4.35
CA THR A 110 11.97 -7.74 4.01
C THR A 110 11.86 -9.01 3.14
N GLY A 111 12.98 -9.42 2.54
CA GLY A 111 13.06 -10.65 1.75
C GLY A 111 12.25 -10.59 0.45
N ILE A 112 11.36 -11.55 0.23
CA ILE A 112 10.56 -11.63 -1.01
C ILE A 112 9.56 -10.48 -1.16
N ARG A 113 9.21 -9.80 -0.06
CA ARG A 113 8.23 -8.70 -0.06
C ARG A 113 8.82 -7.33 -0.39
N LYS A 114 10.15 -7.22 -0.56
CA LYS A 114 10.83 -5.92 -0.73
C LYS A 114 10.39 -5.11 -1.96
N ASN A 115 9.76 -5.78 -2.91
CA ASN A 115 9.27 -5.21 -4.17
C ASN A 115 7.73 -5.13 -4.18
N TYR A 116 7.11 -4.66 -3.09
CA TYR A 116 5.68 -4.44 -2.96
C TYR A 116 4.88 -5.70 -3.35
N ILE A 117 4.11 -5.67 -4.45
CA ILE A 117 3.24 -6.76 -4.89
C ILE A 117 3.91 -7.83 -5.75
N PHE A 118 5.21 -7.74 -6.07
CA PHE A 118 5.85 -8.72 -6.97
C PHE A 118 5.78 -10.16 -6.44
N PHE A 119 5.85 -10.36 -5.12
CA PHE A 119 5.71 -11.70 -4.52
C PHE A 119 4.32 -12.32 -4.72
N GLN A 120 3.32 -11.50 -5.07
CA GLN A 120 1.95 -11.97 -5.32
C GLN A 120 1.82 -12.74 -6.63
N LEU A 121 2.81 -12.72 -7.53
CA LEU A 121 2.81 -13.58 -8.71
C LEU A 121 2.71 -15.07 -8.35
N ALA A 122 3.25 -15.47 -7.19
CA ALA A 122 3.17 -16.85 -6.70
C ALA A 122 1.74 -17.29 -6.34
N VAL A 123 0.83 -16.36 -6.07
CA VAL A 123 -0.60 -16.62 -5.79
C VAL A 123 -1.26 -17.33 -6.96
N PHE A 124 -0.81 -17.03 -8.18
CA PHE A 124 -1.37 -17.52 -9.44
C PHE A 124 -0.67 -18.77 -9.98
N SER A 125 0.21 -19.42 -9.20
CA SER A 125 0.96 -20.59 -9.69
C SER A 125 0.09 -21.78 -10.10
N GLN A 126 -1.15 -21.86 -9.61
CA GLN A 126 -2.15 -22.86 -10.04
C GLN A 126 -2.97 -22.42 -11.27
N CYS A 127 -2.96 -21.12 -11.58
CA CYS A 127 -3.67 -20.53 -12.71
C CYS A 127 -2.77 -19.59 -13.55
N PRO A 128 -1.57 -20.01 -13.99
CA PRO A 128 -0.64 -19.11 -14.67
C PRO A 128 -1.17 -18.54 -15.99
N TRP A 129 -2.21 -19.14 -16.56
CA TRP A 129 -2.86 -18.67 -17.80
C TRP A 129 -3.67 -17.38 -17.64
N VAL A 130 -3.91 -16.90 -16.40
CA VAL A 130 -4.56 -15.59 -16.17
C VAL A 130 -3.55 -14.43 -16.11
N VAL A 131 -2.27 -14.74 -15.91
CA VAL A 131 -1.21 -13.76 -15.70
C VAL A 131 -0.64 -13.34 -17.05
N THR A 132 -0.46 -12.05 -17.24
CA THR A 132 0.21 -11.48 -18.42
C THR A 132 1.68 -11.92 -18.42
N PRO A 133 2.18 -12.59 -19.48
CA PRO A 133 3.58 -13.00 -19.58
C PRO A 133 4.55 -11.82 -19.38
N PHE A 134 5.57 -12.00 -18.54
CA PHE A 134 6.51 -10.94 -18.15
C PHE A 134 7.32 -10.36 -19.33
N GLU A 135 7.54 -11.15 -20.38
CA GLU A 135 8.21 -10.73 -21.63
C GLU A 135 7.45 -9.55 -22.30
N LEU A 136 6.12 -9.48 -22.12
CA LEU A 136 5.31 -8.34 -22.58
C LEU A 136 5.53 -7.07 -21.74
N TYR A 137 6.03 -7.17 -20.50
CA TYR A 137 6.36 -5.98 -19.68
C TYR A 137 7.73 -5.38 -20.03
N GLU A 138 8.70 -6.19 -20.48
CA GLU A 138 10.01 -5.69 -20.88
C GLU A 138 9.99 -5.09 -22.30
N GLU A 139 9.21 -5.67 -23.23
CA GLU A 139 9.05 -5.10 -24.58
C GLU A 139 8.14 -3.87 -24.63
N GLN A 140 7.18 -3.76 -23.71
CA GLN A 140 6.20 -2.66 -23.66
C GLN A 140 6.54 -1.60 -22.59
N GLY A 141 7.83 -1.27 -22.41
CA GLY A 141 8.26 -0.19 -21.51
C GLY A 141 7.28 0.98 -21.55
N VAL A 142 6.81 1.42 -20.37
CA VAL A 142 5.58 2.20 -20.04
C VAL A 142 5.34 3.48 -20.86
N HIS A 143 5.36 3.38 -22.18
CA HIS A 143 5.17 4.44 -23.14
C HIS A 143 4.29 3.90 -24.26
N GLU A 144 3.11 4.50 -24.32
CA GLU A 144 2.14 4.44 -25.40
C GLU A 144 1.66 3.03 -25.75
N ARG A 145 0.41 2.77 -25.37
CA ARG A 145 -0.41 1.71 -25.97
C ARG A 145 -0.69 2.06 -27.43
N GLU A 146 0.32 2.02 -28.29
CA GLU A 146 0.12 2.00 -29.72
C GLU A 146 -0.49 0.64 -30.07
N GLU A 147 -1.70 0.67 -30.63
CA GLU A 147 -2.30 -0.48 -31.30
C GLU A 147 -1.39 -0.90 -32.48
N LYS A 148 -0.38 -1.73 -32.20
CA LYS A 148 0.37 -2.37 -33.27
C LYS A 148 -0.45 -3.52 -33.84
N THR A 149 -0.92 -3.27 -35.04
CA THR A 149 -1.58 -4.18 -35.96
C THR A 149 -0.66 -5.37 -36.29
N ASN A 150 -1.26 -6.57 -36.26
CA ASN A 150 -0.90 -7.76 -37.03
C ASN A 150 0.58 -8.15 -37.09
N ASP A 151 1.05 -8.89 -36.08
CA ASP A 151 2.04 -9.95 -36.29
C ASP A 151 1.52 -11.26 -35.69
N GLU A 152 1.33 -12.26 -36.56
CA GLU A 152 0.82 -13.60 -36.27
C GLU A 152 1.93 -14.52 -35.70
N GLU A 153 2.80 -14.01 -34.83
CA GLU A 153 3.71 -14.86 -34.07
C GLU A 153 3.02 -15.37 -32.81
N ALA A 154 2.45 -16.57 -32.93
CA ALA A 154 2.07 -17.50 -31.86
C ALA A 154 1.65 -16.85 -30.53
N LYS A 155 0.60 -16.01 -30.57
CA LYS A 155 -0.24 -15.81 -29.39
C LYS A 155 -0.75 -17.19 -29.01
N VAL A 156 -0.17 -17.79 -27.97
CA VAL A 156 -0.79 -18.95 -27.34
C VAL A 156 -2.18 -18.48 -26.93
N ASP A 157 -3.19 -18.94 -27.65
CA ASP A 157 -4.58 -18.60 -27.40
C ASP A 157 -5.03 -19.30 -26.12
N TRP A 158 -4.59 -18.75 -24.99
CA TRP A 158 -5.03 -19.15 -23.67
C TRP A 158 -6.51 -18.82 -23.46
N SER A 159 -7.10 -17.91 -24.26
CA SER A 159 -8.52 -17.59 -24.19
C SER A 159 -9.40 -18.79 -24.58
N SER A 160 -9.01 -19.54 -25.62
CA SER A 160 -9.73 -20.77 -26.02
C SER A 160 -9.46 -21.99 -25.13
N GLN A 161 -8.38 -22.00 -24.33
CA GLN A 161 -8.08 -23.08 -23.36
C GLN A 161 -8.45 -22.77 -21.90
N GLY A 162 -8.64 -21.49 -21.57
CA GLY A 162 -8.85 -20.96 -20.22
C GLY A 162 -10.31 -20.69 -19.87
N ALA A 163 -11.19 -20.46 -20.87
CA ALA A 163 -12.61 -20.11 -20.66
C ALA A 163 -13.47 -21.18 -19.96
N LYS A 164 -12.89 -22.29 -19.48
CA LYS A 164 -13.57 -23.37 -18.73
C LYS A 164 -12.82 -23.86 -17.47
N LYS A 165 -11.72 -23.24 -17.07
CA LYS A 165 -10.95 -23.65 -15.87
C LYS A 165 -11.22 -22.69 -14.71
N ALA A 166 -11.46 -23.24 -13.52
CA ALA A 166 -11.60 -22.43 -12.31
C ALA A 166 -10.29 -21.68 -12.00
N ILE A 167 -10.41 -20.39 -11.65
CA ILE A 167 -9.30 -19.59 -11.14
C ILE A 167 -9.10 -19.94 -9.67
N ILE A 168 -7.98 -20.59 -9.35
CA ILE A 168 -7.63 -21.00 -7.99
C ILE A 168 -6.46 -20.15 -7.51
N LEU A 169 -6.72 -19.31 -6.50
CA LEU A 169 -5.72 -18.45 -5.87
C LEU A 169 -5.15 -19.13 -4.62
N ASN A 170 -3.83 -19.17 -4.51
CA ASN A 170 -3.17 -19.57 -3.27
C ASN A 170 -3.35 -18.51 -2.17
N GLU A 171 -2.76 -18.76 -1.00
CA GLU A 171 -2.60 -17.76 0.05
C GLU A 171 -1.75 -16.58 -0.44
N THR A 172 -2.08 -15.37 -0.01
CA THR A 172 -1.32 -14.16 -0.37
C THR A 172 -0.01 -14.05 0.40
N GLY A 173 0.04 -14.61 1.61
CA GLY A 173 1.16 -14.48 2.54
C GLY A 173 1.17 -13.21 3.40
N TYR A 174 0.21 -12.28 3.24
CA TYR A 174 0.18 -11.05 4.03
C TYR A 174 -0.07 -11.32 5.53
N ALA A 175 -1.07 -12.12 5.87
CA ALA A 175 -1.31 -12.45 7.28
C ALA A 175 -0.16 -13.27 7.88
N ILE A 176 0.40 -14.22 7.14
CA ILE A 176 1.54 -15.03 7.59
C ILE A 176 2.72 -14.13 7.96
N ALA A 177 3.06 -13.19 7.08
CA ALA A 177 4.15 -12.25 7.33
C ALA A 177 3.85 -11.32 8.51
N ALA A 178 2.65 -10.74 8.57
CA ALA A 178 2.27 -9.81 9.64
C ALA A 178 2.28 -10.47 11.03
N LEU A 179 1.81 -11.72 11.14
CA LEU A 179 1.83 -12.49 12.39
C LEU A 179 3.27 -12.77 12.84
N ALA A 180 4.13 -13.21 11.93
CA ALA A 180 5.54 -13.46 12.23
C ALA A 180 6.27 -12.17 12.65
N SER A 181 6.09 -11.08 11.91
CA SER A 181 6.66 -9.77 12.23
C SER A 181 6.16 -9.21 13.56
N TYR A 182 4.90 -9.48 13.93
CA TYR A 182 4.35 -9.01 15.20
C TYR A 182 4.96 -9.71 16.42
N GLU A 183 5.36 -10.97 16.30
CA GLU A 183 6.12 -11.64 17.37
C GLU A 183 7.47 -10.95 17.63
N GLU A 184 8.18 -10.57 16.56
CA GLU A 184 9.41 -9.78 16.68
C GLU A 184 9.16 -8.38 17.24
N PHE A 185 8.03 -7.76 16.86
CA PHE A 185 7.63 -6.44 17.35
C PHE A 185 7.36 -6.46 18.86
N LYS A 186 6.61 -7.46 19.36
CA LYS A 186 6.36 -7.65 20.79
C LYS A 186 7.67 -7.83 21.54
N LYS A 187 8.55 -8.71 21.06
CA LYS A 187 9.86 -8.93 21.69
C LYS A 187 10.68 -7.64 21.76
N ALA A 188 10.75 -6.87 20.68
CA ALA A 188 11.48 -5.60 20.67
C ALA A 188 10.85 -4.55 21.61
N ARG A 189 9.53 -4.59 21.82
CA ARG A 189 8.85 -3.75 22.81
C ARG A 189 9.15 -4.19 24.25
N ASP A 190 9.11 -5.49 24.53
CA ASP A 190 9.44 -6.05 25.85
C ASP A 190 10.90 -5.74 26.24
N GLU A 191 11.80 -5.67 25.26
CA GLU A 191 13.20 -5.27 25.41
C GLU A 191 13.39 -3.74 25.53
N GLY A 192 12.31 -2.95 25.43
CA GLY A 192 12.35 -1.48 25.51
C GLY A 192 12.94 -0.79 24.28
N ILE A 193 13.12 -1.51 23.17
CA ILE A 193 13.61 -0.94 21.90
C ILE A 193 12.50 -0.13 21.22
N ILE A 194 11.27 -0.66 21.23
CA ILE A 194 10.08 0.00 20.70
C ILE A 194 9.30 0.62 21.87
N GLY A 195 8.88 1.88 21.72
CA GLY A 195 8.07 2.55 22.72
C GLY A 195 6.68 1.91 22.91
N GLU A 196 6.15 1.94 24.14
CA GLU A 196 4.88 1.29 24.50
C GLU A 196 3.68 1.73 23.64
N ARG A 197 3.70 2.99 23.18
CA ARG A 197 2.59 3.60 22.41
C ARG A 197 2.76 3.49 20.89
N VAL A 198 3.87 2.94 20.41
CA VAL A 198 4.12 2.78 18.97
C VAL A 198 3.25 1.64 18.45
N LYS A 199 2.56 1.83 17.33
CA LYS A 199 1.76 0.79 16.68
C LYS A 199 2.56 0.05 15.62
N PHE A 200 2.28 -1.24 15.47
CA PHE A 200 2.78 -2.05 14.37
C PHE A 200 1.99 -1.74 13.09
N GLN A 201 2.69 -1.28 12.06
CA GLN A 201 2.09 -0.94 10.76
C GLN A 201 2.15 -2.14 9.82
N VAL A 202 0.99 -2.55 9.30
CA VAL A 202 0.86 -3.54 8.23
C VAL A 202 0.35 -2.85 6.97
N SER A 203 1.16 -2.88 5.91
CA SER A 203 0.78 -2.34 4.59
C SER A 203 0.21 -3.44 3.70
N LEU A 204 -0.97 -3.17 3.12
CA LEU A 204 -1.71 -4.06 2.23
C LEU A 204 -2.01 -3.34 0.91
N PRO A 205 -1.98 -4.02 -0.24
CA PRO A 205 -2.45 -3.44 -1.49
C PRO A 205 -3.98 -3.34 -1.45
N MET A 206 -4.53 -2.36 -2.17
CA MET A 206 -5.93 -2.46 -2.56
C MET A 206 -6.16 -3.68 -3.48
N PRO A 207 -7.31 -4.37 -3.44
CA PRO A 207 -7.51 -5.58 -4.24
C PRO A 207 -7.36 -5.41 -5.75
N PHE A 208 -7.68 -4.22 -6.29
CA PHE A 208 -7.55 -3.92 -7.71
C PHE A 208 -6.10 -3.69 -8.15
N GLU A 209 -5.13 -3.58 -7.23
CA GLU A 209 -3.72 -3.37 -7.58
C GLU A 209 -3.16 -4.58 -8.35
N ILE A 210 -3.49 -5.82 -7.95
CA ILE A 210 -2.99 -7.03 -8.61
C ILE A 210 -3.55 -7.22 -10.03
N PRO A 211 -4.87 -7.14 -10.26
CA PRO A 211 -5.39 -7.24 -11.62
C PRO A 211 -4.87 -6.14 -12.55
N SER A 212 -4.64 -4.93 -12.02
CA SER A 212 -4.03 -3.83 -12.77
C SER A 212 -2.55 -4.09 -13.09
N PHE A 213 -1.86 -4.77 -12.18
CA PHE A 213 -0.44 -5.04 -12.31
C PHE A 213 -0.13 -6.10 -13.36
N CYS A 214 -0.75 -7.28 -13.30
CA CYS A 214 -0.23 -8.46 -14.01
C CYS A 214 -1.28 -9.44 -14.55
N ILE A 215 -2.56 -9.08 -14.63
CA ILE A 215 -3.63 -9.99 -15.07
C ILE A 215 -4.14 -9.59 -16.45
N LEU A 216 -4.37 -10.59 -17.31
CA LEU A 216 -4.91 -10.37 -18.65
C LEU A 216 -6.31 -9.73 -18.57
N PRO A 217 -6.66 -8.77 -19.45
CA PRO A 217 -7.88 -7.98 -19.36
C PRO A 217 -9.17 -8.78 -19.15
N GLU A 218 -9.32 -9.91 -19.84
CA GLU A 218 -10.51 -10.77 -19.77
C GLU A 218 -10.71 -11.43 -18.40
N PHE A 219 -9.67 -11.56 -17.58
CA PHE A 219 -9.73 -12.15 -16.24
C PHE A 219 -9.72 -11.12 -15.11
N GLN A 220 -9.49 -9.83 -15.40
CA GLN A 220 -9.29 -8.81 -14.35
C GLN A 220 -10.48 -8.71 -13.39
N ALA A 221 -11.71 -8.71 -13.92
CA ALA A 221 -12.92 -8.61 -13.09
C ALA A 221 -13.12 -9.82 -12.17
N GLU A 222 -12.87 -11.03 -12.66
CA GLU A 222 -13.00 -12.26 -11.88
C GLU A 222 -11.88 -12.38 -10.84
N VAL A 223 -10.64 -12.09 -11.24
CA VAL A 223 -9.48 -12.11 -10.34
C VAL A 223 -9.61 -11.05 -9.25
N GLU A 224 -10.05 -9.83 -9.56
CA GLU A 224 -10.28 -8.79 -8.55
C GLU A 224 -11.21 -9.29 -7.44
N LYS A 225 -12.34 -9.91 -7.82
CA LYS A 225 -13.32 -10.44 -6.87
C LYS A 225 -12.71 -11.50 -5.96
N LEU A 226 -11.98 -12.46 -6.53
CA LEU A 226 -11.35 -13.56 -5.78
C LEU A 226 -10.21 -13.06 -4.88
N TYR A 227 -9.40 -12.14 -5.40
CA TYR A 227 -8.27 -11.58 -4.67
C TYR A 227 -8.72 -10.65 -3.54
N ALA A 228 -9.80 -9.88 -3.73
CA ALA A 228 -10.40 -9.08 -2.66
C ALA A 228 -10.85 -9.92 -1.47
N GLU A 229 -11.40 -11.11 -1.72
CA GLU A 229 -11.76 -12.03 -0.64
C GLU A 229 -10.52 -12.56 0.08
N LYS A 230 -9.43 -12.85 -0.64
CA LYS A 230 -8.15 -13.26 -0.03
C LYS A 230 -7.56 -12.18 0.87
N ILE A 231 -7.48 -10.93 0.39
CA ILE A 231 -7.00 -9.80 1.21
C ILE A 231 -7.93 -9.56 2.42
N ALA A 232 -9.25 -9.70 2.24
CA ALA A 232 -10.18 -9.60 3.36
C ALA A 232 -9.97 -10.73 4.40
N GLN A 233 -9.63 -11.95 3.96
CA GLN A 233 -9.25 -13.05 4.86
C GLN A 233 -7.98 -12.73 5.63
N ASP A 234 -6.93 -12.23 4.95
CA ASP A 234 -5.69 -11.82 5.61
C ASP A 234 -5.94 -10.73 6.65
N LEU A 235 -6.67 -9.68 6.28
CA LEU A 235 -7.01 -8.58 7.17
C LEU A 235 -7.82 -9.05 8.39
N ARG A 236 -8.75 -10.00 8.23
CA ARG A 236 -9.49 -10.61 9.35
C ARG A 236 -8.59 -11.45 10.26
N ALA A 237 -7.67 -12.22 9.68
CA ALA A 237 -6.71 -13.03 10.44
C ALA A 237 -5.78 -12.14 11.29
N ILE A 238 -5.20 -11.10 10.69
CA ILE A 238 -4.32 -10.14 11.38
C ILE A 238 -5.06 -9.48 12.55
N GLN A 239 -6.24 -8.91 12.30
CA GLN A 239 -7.02 -8.21 13.32
C GLN A 239 -7.67 -9.11 14.37
N SER A 240 -7.62 -10.44 14.20
CA SER A 240 -8.07 -11.39 15.22
C SER A 240 -6.93 -11.86 16.11
N ALA A 241 -5.70 -11.80 15.61
CA ALA A 241 -4.52 -12.19 16.37
C ALA A 241 -3.82 -11.00 17.08
N LEU A 242 -3.94 -9.79 16.53
CA LEU A 242 -3.26 -8.60 17.04
C LEU A 242 -4.23 -7.70 17.84
N PRO A 243 -3.82 -7.19 19.01
CA PRO A 243 -4.57 -6.17 19.75
C PRO A 243 -4.75 -4.90 18.92
N ALA A 244 -5.96 -4.33 18.93
CA ALA A 244 -6.31 -3.17 18.10
C ALA A 244 -5.48 -1.92 18.45
N GLU A 245 -5.20 -1.73 19.74
CA GLU A 245 -4.37 -0.64 20.25
C GLU A 245 -2.93 -0.69 19.73
N ASN A 246 -2.46 -1.87 19.30
CA ASN A 246 -1.12 -2.07 18.78
C ASN A 246 -1.05 -2.11 17.25
N LEU A 247 -2.18 -2.00 16.54
CA LEU A 247 -2.24 -2.22 15.10
C LEU A 247 -2.56 -0.93 14.33
N ALA A 248 -1.87 -0.75 13.23
CA ALA A 248 -2.13 0.24 12.20
C ALA A 248 -2.15 -0.44 10.82
N ILE A 249 -3.21 -0.23 10.04
CA ILE A 249 -3.36 -0.78 8.68
C ILE A 249 -3.17 0.32 7.65
N GLN A 250 -2.27 0.10 6.70
CA GLN A 250 -2.12 0.97 5.55
C GLN A 250 -2.66 0.29 4.29
N PHE A 251 -3.38 1.05 3.47
CA PHE A 251 -3.68 0.66 2.10
C PHE A 251 -2.83 1.45 1.10
N ASP A 252 -2.09 0.71 0.27
CA ASP A 252 -1.27 1.28 -0.80
C ASP A 252 -2.08 1.35 -2.10
N VAL A 253 -2.04 2.51 -2.79
CA VAL A 253 -2.94 2.81 -3.93
C VAL A 253 -2.28 3.33 -5.22
N PRO A 254 -1.15 2.77 -5.70
CA PRO A 254 -0.52 3.29 -6.91
C PRO A 254 -1.35 3.16 -8.19
N PHE A 255 -2.12 2.07 -8.37
CA PHE A 255 -2.89 1.88 -9.60
C PHE A 255 -4.11 2.78 -9.70
N ALA A 256 -4.68 3.25 -8.58
CA ALA A 256 -5.73 4.27 -8.61
C ALA A 256 -5.24 5.57 -9.26
N ILE A 257 -4.01 5.98 -8.94
CA ILE A 257 -3.36 7.15 -9.55
C ILE A 257 -3.10 6.88 -11.02
N ALA A 258 -2.53 5.73 -11.38
CA ALA A 258 -2.29 5.38 -12.79
C ALA A 258 -3.58 5.40 -13.64
N MET A 259 -4.72 4.96 -13.07
CA MET A 259 -6.02 5.05 -13.74
C MET A 259 -6.52 6.48 -13.87
N LEU A 260 -6.37 7.30 -12.83
CA LEU A 260 -6.75 8.72 -12.86
C LEU A 260 -5.88 9.54 -13.82
N GLU A 261 -4.63 9.15 -14.03
CA GLU A 261 -3.71 9.72 -15.01
C GLU A 261 -3.93 9.17 -16.43
N GLY A 262 -4.81 8.18 -16.60
CA GLY A 262 -5.13 7.57 -17.90
C GLY A 262 -4.06 6.60 -18.43
N LEU A 263 -3.13 6.17 -17.57
CA LEU A 263 -2.04 5.25 -17.92
C LEU A 263 -2.47 3.78 -17.85
N VAL A 264 -3.47 3.48 -17.02
CA VAL A 264 -4.06 2.15 -16.89
C VAL A 264 -5.54 2.23 -17.21
N THR A 265 -6.01 1.36 -18.10
CA THR A 265 -7.43 1.25 -18.42
C THR A 265 -8.14 0.43 -17.34
N PRO A 266 -9.09 1.02 -16.58
CA PRO A 266 -9.88 0.26 -15.60
C PRO A 266 -10.89 -0.65 -16.31
N TRP A 267 -11.04 -1.90 -15.86
CA TRP A 267 -12.07 -2.84 -16.37
C TRP A 267 -13.46 -2.58 -15.76
N PHE A 268 -13.54 -1.74 -14.73
CA PHE A 268 -14.74 -1.52 -13.95
C PHE A 268 -15.37 -0.14 -14.14
N ALA A 269 -14.86 0.67 -15.08
CA ALA A 269 -15.35 2.03 -15.29
C ALA A 269 -15.44 2.39 -16.77
N LYS A 270 -16.52 3.09 -17.14
CA LYS A 270 -16.80 3.50 -18.52
C LYS A 270 -16.22 4.87 -18.88
N ASN A 271 -16.02 5.72 -17.88
CA ASN A 271 -15.49 7.08 -18.01
C ASN A 271 -14.88 7.53 -16.67
N ARG A 272 -14.35 8.76 -16.62
CA ARG A 272 -13.68 9.28 -15.42
C ARG A 272 -14.60 9.41 -14.19
N ASP A 273 -15.85 9.80 -14.38
CA ASP A 273 -16.78 9.97 -13.25
C ASP A 273 -17.19 8.61 -12.67
N ASP A 274 -17.48 7.65 -13.54
CA ASP A 274 -17.71 6.25 -13.15
C ASP A 274 -16.47 5.66 -12.48
N LEU A 275 -15.26 5.95 -12.96
CA LEU A 275 -14.00 5.53 -12.32
C LEU A 275 -13.90 6.02 -10.87
N LYS A 276 -14.21 7.30 -10.63
CA LYS A 276 -14.18 7.86 -9.27
C LYS A 276 -15.18 7.17 -8.35
N GLU A 277 -16.42 6.99 -8.81
CA GLU A 277 -17.45 6.32 -8.03
C GLU A 277 -17.01 4.89 -7.68
N GLN A 278 -16.50 4.15 -8.66
CA GLN A 278 -16.07 2.76 -8.52
C GLN A 278 -14.83 2.59 -7.66
N LEU A 279 -13.88 3.53 -7.71
CA LEU A 279 -12.74 3.60 -6.78
C LEU A 279 -13.22 3.92 -5.36
N GLY A 280 -14.11 4.91 -5.22
CA GLY A 280 -14.74 5.29 -3.96
C GLY A 280 -15.39 4.11 -3.24
N GLU A 281 -16.22 3.34 -3.93
CA GLU A 281 -16.87 2.14 -3.39
C GLU A 281 -15.86 1.06 -2.96
N ARG A 282 -14.75 0.90 -3.70
CA ARG A 282 -13.67 -0.02 -3.32
C ARG A 282 -12.95 0.45 -2.07
N PHE A 283 -12.63 1.73 -1.95
CA PHE A 283 -12.03 2.32 -0.74
C PHE A 283 -12.96 2.15 0.47
N LYS A 284 -14.24 2.50 0.30
CA LYS A 284 -15.26 2.31 1.34
C LYS A 284 -15.32 0.85 1.81
N LYS A 285 -15.40 -0.09 0.87
CA LYS A 285 -15.46 -1.52 1.19
C LYS A 285 -14.25 -1.99 1.98
N MET A 286 -13.04 -1.70 1.52
CA MET A 286 -11.82 -2.17 2.21
C MET A 286 -11.59 -1.48 3.55
N ALA A 287 -11.81 -0.15 3.61
CA ALA A 287 -11.72 0.59 4.86
C ALA A 287 -12.73 0.07 5.90
N GLY A 288 -13.96 -0.25 5.48
CA GLY A 288 -15.00 -0.81 6.35
C GLY A 288 -14.68 -2.20 6.93
N LEU A 289 -13.69 -2.92 6.40
CA LEU A 289 -13.22 -4.20 6.95
C LEU A 289 -12.20 -4.03 8.08
N VAL A 290 -11.63 -2.84 8.25
CA VAL A 290 -10.75 -2.55 9.38
C VAL A 290 -11.65 -2.32 10.61
N LYS A 291 -11.35 -2.99 11.73
CA LYS A 291 -12.11 -2.94 12.99
C LYS A 291 -11.98 -1.58 13.66
N GLU A 292 -12.94 -1.26 14.53
CA GLU A 292 -12.87 -0.09 15.40
C GLU A 292 -11.64 -0.16 16.32
N GLY A 293 -11.06 0.99 16.67
CA GLY A 293 -9.84 1.07 17.50
C GLY A 293 -8.52 0.74 16.79
N VAL A 294 -8.54 0.03 15.67
CA VAL A 294 -7.36 -0.16 14.79
C VAL A 294 -7.14 1.12 14.00
N GLU A 295 -5.93 1.66 13.96
CA GLU A 295 -5.67 2.84 13.12
C GLU A 295 -5.60 2.46 11.64
N MET A 296 -6.03 3.36 10.76
CA MET A 296 -6.01 3.13 9.32
C MET A 296 -5.55 4.34 8.54
N GLY A 297 -4.76 4.13 7.50
CA GLY A 297 -4.37 5.18 6.57
C GLY A 297 -4.12 4.71 5.15
N PHE A 298 -3.81 5.68 4.29
CA PHE A 298 -3.54 5.44 2.87
C PHE A 298 -2.16 5.96 2.47
N HIS A 299 -1.44 5.16 1.68
CA HIS A 299 -0.25 5.60 0.97
C HIS A 299 -0.57 5.79 -0.50
N LEU A 300 -0.68 7.06 -0.89
CA LEU A 300 -0.77 7.45 -2.30
C LEU A 300 0.64 7.33 -2.89
N CYS A 301 0.77 6.78 -4.11
CA CYS A 301 2.09 6.53 -4.72
C CYS A 301 2.01 6.58 -6.25
N TYR A 302 2.99 7.18 -6.94
CA TYR A 302 3.13 7.07 -8.41
C TYR A 302 3.92 5.80 -8.82
N GLY A 303 3.95 4.80 -7.95
CA GLY A 303 4.83 3.64 -8.06
C GLY A 303 6.31 4.04 -7.96
N ASP A 304 7.19 3.08 -7.75
CA ASP A 304 8.62 3.30 -7.90
C ASP A 304 9.20 2.02 -8.48
N TYR A 305 9.52 2.02 -9.76
CA TYR A 305 10.20 0.90 -10.40
C TYR A 305 11.54 1.40 -10.89
N LYS A 306 12.62 0.89 -10.29
CA LYS A 306 14.00 1.33 -10.53
C LYS A 306 14.23 2.83 -10.24
N HIS A 307 13.63 3.37 -9.18
CA HIS A 307 13.74 4.78 -8.77
C HIS A 307 13.13 5.76 -9.78
N GLN A 308 12.16 5.29 -10.56
CA GLN A 308 11.39 6.08 -11.50
C GLN A 308 9.90 5.83 -11.27
N HIS A 309 9.13 6.91 -11.31
CA HIS A 309 7.68 6.84 -11.38
C HIS A 309 7.25 6.20 -12.69
N PHE A 310 6.05 5.61 -12.72
CA PHE A 310 5.44 5.29 -14.01
C PHE A 310 5.15 6.57 -14.83
N MET A 311 5.05 7.73 -14.18
CA MET A 311 4.94 9.06 -14.79
C MET A 311 5.26 10.16 -13.76
N GLU A 312 5.98 11.20 -14.17
CA GLU A 312 6.31 12.34 -13.31
C GLU A 312 5.14 13.32 -13.19
N PRO A 313 4.47 13.45 -12.02
CA PRO A 313 3.26 14.24 -11.89
C PRO A 313 3.50 15.71 -12.21
N LYS A 314 2.60 16.32 -12.98
CA LYS A 314 2.65 17.73 -13.32
C LYS A 314 2.56 18.63 -12.08
N ASP A 315 1.63 18.30 -11.19
CA ASP A 315 1.35 18.98 -9.93
C ASP A 315 0.65 17.99 -8.97
N THR A 316 0.26 18.45 -7.77
CA THR A 316 -0.40 17.61 -6.76
C THR A 316 -1.91 17.39 -6.99
N ALA A 317 -2.50 17.87 -8.08
CA ALA A 317 -3.96 17.87 -8.25
C ALA A 317 -4.60 16.47 -8.22
N ILE A 318 -4.01 15.47 -8.88
CA ILE A 318 -4.52 14.09 -8.86
C ILE A 318 -4.45 13.48 -7.45
N LEU A 319 -3.40 13.81 -6.69
CA LEU A 319 -3.27 13.34 -5.29
C LEU A 319 -4.35 13.96 -4.40
N VAL A 320 -4.64 15.25 -4.59
CA VAL A 320 -5.71 15.96 -3.87
C VAL A 320 -7.08 15.41 -4.25
N GLU A 321 -7.31 15.17 -5.54
CA GLU A 321 -8.55 14.57 -6.05
C GLU A 321 -8.79 13.18 -5.46
N LEU A 322 -7.76 12.34 -5.42
CA LEU A 322 -7.84 11.00 -4.85
C LEU A 322 -8.05 11.04 -3.33
N ASN A 323 -7.32 11.89 -2.60
CA ASN A 323 -7.56 12.06 -1.16
C ASN A 323 -9.00 12.49 -0.88
N ASN A 324 -9.50 13.51 -1.59
CA ASN A 324 -10.85 14.02 -1.34
C ASN A 324 -11.92 12.98 -1.71
N LEU A 325 -11.67 12.17 -2.74
CA LEU A 325 -12.50 11.02 -3.06
C LEU A 325 -12.52 9.98 -1.93
N ILE A 326 -11.35 9.59 -1.41
CA ILE A 326 -11.24 8.67 -0.26
C ILE A 326 -11.99 9.24 0.94
N GLN A 327 -11.75 10.51 1.27
CA GLN A 327 -12.42 11.20 2.36
C GLN A 327 -13.94 11.15 2.16
N LYS A 328 -14.46 11.44 0.96
CA LYS A 328 -15.90 11.40 0.66
C LYS A 328 -16.53 10.03 0.95
N PHE A 329 -15.91 8.94 0.51
CA PHE A 329 -16.50 7.59 0.55
C PHE A 329 -16.25 6.82 1.84
N VAL A 330 -15.08 6.99 2.45
CA VAL A 330 -14.74 6.28 3.68
C VAL A 330 -15.53 6.88 4.84
N GLU A 331 -16.23 6.01 5.56
CA GLU A 331 -17.14 6.39 6.65
C GLU A 331 -16.45 6.36 8.01
N ARG A 332 -15.45 5.49 8.18
CA ARG A 332 -14.63 5.41 9.38
C ARG A 332 -13.55 6.49 9.41
N LYS A 333 -12.94 6.69 10.58
CA LYS A 333 -11.76 7.54 10.72
C LYS A 333 -10.61 7.05 9.84
N ILE A 334 -10.00 8.00 9.13
CA ILE A 334 -8.71 7.88 8.47
C ILE A 334 -7.69 8.58 9.35
N ASN A 335 -6.80 7.81 9.97
CA ASN A 335 -5.78 8.29 10.89
C ASN A 335 -4.64 9.02 10.15
N TRP A 336 -4.22 8.53 8.98
CA TRP A 336 -3.22 9.22 8.17
C TRP A 336 -3.42 9.06 6.66
N VAL A 337 -2.88 10.03 5.90
CA VAL A 337 -2.71 9.92 4.45
C VAL A 337 -1.30 10.40 4.10
N HIS A 338 -0.60 9.63 3.28
CA HIS A 338 0.75 9.94 2.77
C HIS A 338 0.72 10.23 1.27
N LEU A 339 1.37 11.31 0.84
CA LEU A 339 1.46 11.73 -0.57
C LEU A 339 2.92 11.77 -1.05
N PRO A 340 3.22 11.23 -2.25
CA PRO A 340 4.56 11.26 -2.83
C PRO A 340 4.85 12.65 -3.41
N VAL A 341 6.12 13.05 -3.39
CA VAL A 341 6.58 14.29 -4.03
C VAL A 341 7.90 13.99 -4.74
N PRO A 342 8.00 14.15 -6.07
CA PRO A 342 9.24 13.84 -6.78
C PRO A 342 10.38 14.74 -6.34
N LYS A 343 11.60 14.17 -6.33
CA LYS A 343 12.83 14.85 -5.90
C LYS A 343 13.03 16.21 -6.55
N SER A 344 12.66 16.36 -7.83
CA SER A 344 12.85 17.59 -8.61
C SER A 344 11.90 18.74 -8.25
N ARG A 345 10.83 18.49 -7.50
CA ARG A 345 9.74 19.45 -7.28
C ARG A 345 9.99 20.31 -6.05
N VAL A 346 10.53 21.50 -6.27
CA VAL A 346 10.72 22.55 -5.25
C VAL A 346 9.87 23.81 -5.53
N ASP A 347 9.11 23.81 -6.62
CA ASP A 347 8.38 24.98 -7.09
C ASP A 347 6.98 25.07 -6.46
N VAL A 348 6.56 26.30 -6.14
CA VAL A 348 5.26 26.57 -5.49
C VAL A 348 4.08 26.00 -6.31
N LYS A 349 4.16 26.09 -7.64
CA LYS A 349 3.06 25.70 -8.54
C LYS A 349 2.73 24.22 -8.44
N TYR A 350 3.73 23.36 -8.31
CA TYR A 350 3.53 21.93 -8.06
C TYR A 350 2.67 21.66 -6.82
N PHE A 351 2.93 22.40 -5.73
CA PHE A 351 2.25 22.22 -4.45
C PHE A 351 0.91 22.97 -4.36
N GLU A 352 0.65 23.99 -5.19
CA GLU A 352 -0.56 24.83 -5.09
C GLU A 352 -1.88 24.06 -4.90
N PRO A 353 -2.13 22.94 -5.61
CA PRO A 353 -3.34 22.16 -5.42
C PRO A 353 -3.55 21.64 -3.98
N LEU A 354 -2.49 21.45 -3.17
CA LEU A 354 -2.60 20.99 -1.78
C LEU A 354 -3.49 21.87 -0.89
N LYS A 355 -3.73 23.13 -1.29
CA LYS A 355 -4.71 24.00 -0.62
C LYS A 355 -6.12 23.41 -0.61
N GLY A 356 -6.46 22.60 -1.61
CA GLY A 356 -7.75 21.91 -1.75
C GLY A 356 -7.85 20.59 -1.00
N MET A 357 -6.83 20.17 -0.25
CA MET A 357 -6.87 18.94 0.55
C MET A 357 -7.97 19.00 1.61
N GLU A 358 -8.89 18.05 1.55
CA GLU A 358 -9.96 17.85 2.52
C GLU A 358 -9.55 16.83 3.58
N VAL A 359 -10.08 17.02 4.79
CA VAL A 359 -10.08 16.02 5.87
C VAL A 359 -11.47 15.99 6.48
N LYS A 360 -12.05 14.79 6.62
CA LYS A 360 -13.26 14.64 7.44
C LYS A 360 -12.89 14.77 8.92
N GLY A 361 -13.79 15.34 9.72
CA GLY A 361 -13.69 15.36 11.19
C GLY A 361 -12.61 16.28 11.78
N HIS A 362 -12.76 17.60 11.60
CA HIS A 362 -12.10 18.66 12.40
C HIS A 362 -10.60 18.47 12.79
N GLY A 363 -9.78 17.89 11.91
CA GLY A 363 -8.34 17.75 12.17
C GLY A 363 -7.94 16.48 12.91
N GLU A 364 -8.61 15.38 12.61
CA GLU A 364 -8.29 14.05 13.14
C GLU A 364 -7.40 13.20 12.23
N THR A 365 -7.21 13.62 10.98
CA THR A 365 -6.31 12.95 10.02
C THR A 365 -4.95 13.63 10.00
N GLU A 366 -3.91 12.82 10.17
CA GLU A 366 -2.51 13.21 10.01
C GLU A 366 -2.11 13.20 8.53
N PHE A 367 -1.45 14.25 8.07
CA PHE A 367 -1.04 14.38 6.67
C PHE A 367 0.47 14.31 6.54
N TYR A 368 0.96 13.46 5.64
CA TYR A 368 2.39 13.25 5.42
C TYR A 368 2.77 13.52 3.96
N LEU A 369 3.87 14.24 3.77
CA LEU A 369 4.44 14.53 2.46
C LEU A 369 5.78 13.81 2.29
N GLY A 370 5.93 13.09 1.18
CA GLY A 370 7.12 12.35 0.77
C GLY A 370 8.25 13.25 0.29
N LEU A 371 8.74 14.17 1.14
CA LEU A 371 9.69 15.23 0.77
C LEU A 371 11.16 14.82 0.90
N VAL A 372 11.44 13.67 1.53
CA VAL A 372 12.77 13.18 1.84
C VAL A 372 13.28 12.29 0.70
N HIS A 373 14.49 12.58 0.21
CA HIS A 373 15.17 11.75 -0.78
C HIS A 373 16.65 11.59 -0.43
N ALA A 374 17.23 10.47 -0.86
CA ALA A 374 18.63 10.16 -0.61
C ALA A 374 19.53 11.25 -1.20
N ASN A 375 20.59 11.59 -0.47
CA ASN A 375 21.61 12.57 -0.84
C ASN A 375 21.03 13.96 -1.16
N ASP A 376 19.99 14.39 -0.43
CA ASP A 376 19.26 15.63 -0.78
C ASP A 376 18.73 16.43 0.44
N CYS A 377 19.59 16.72 1.43
CA CYS A 377 19.21 17.55 2.58
C CYS A 377 18.72 18.94 2.16
N GLU A 378 19.43 19.62 1.26
CA GLU A 378 19.08 20.99 0.85
C GLU A 378 17.77 21.03 0.06
N GLY A 379 17.57 20.11 -0.89
CA GLY A 379 16.31 19.98 -1.60
C GLY A 379 15.16 19.64 -0.67
N THR A 380 15.39 18.76 0.32
CA THR A 380 14.36 18.36 1.29
C THR A 380 13.88 19.56 2.09
N LYS A 381 14.82 20.37 2.60
CA LYS A 381 14.49 21.61 3.30
C LYS A 381 13.69 22.58 2.42
N LYS A 382 14.11 22.81 1.17
CA LYS A 382 13.39 23.67 0.21
C LYS A 382 11.98 23.19 -0.06
N ARG A 383 11.79 21.86 -0.18
CA ARG A 383 10.46 21.24 -0.35
C ARG A 383 9.57 21.46 0.87
N ILE A 384 10.10 21.26 2.09
CA ILE A 384 9.37 21.50 3.34
C ILE A 384 8.93 22.97 3.43
N GLU A 385 9.84 23.92 3.20
CA GLU A 385 9.54 25.36 3.22
C GLU A 385 8.47 25.75 2.19
N THR A 386 8.55 25.18 0.99
CA THR A 386 7.58 25.45 -0.09
C THR A 386 6.20 24.89 0.25
N ALA A 387 6.13 23.64 0.69
CA ALA A 387 4.89 23.01 1.13
C ALA A 387 4.25 23.76 2.31
N ALA A 388 5.04 24.13 3.32
CA ALA A 388 4.61 24.91 4.47
C ALA A 388 4.00 26.27 4.07
N LYS A 389 4.65 26.99 3.15
CA LYS A 389 4.14 28.26 2.62
C LYS A 389 2.80 28.09 1.92
N VAL A 390 2.64 27.02 1.15
CA VAL A 390 1.40 26.73 0.40
C VAL A 390 0.27 26.31 1.32
N LEU A 391 0.56 25.46 2.31
CA LEU A 391 -0.40 24.95 3.29
C LEU A 391 -0.81 25.99 4.32
N GLY A 392 -0.09 27.11 4.43
CA GLY A 392 -0.55 28.30 5.15
C GLY A 392 -0.83 28.08 6.64
N GLY A 393 -0.02 27.24 7.31
CA GLY A 393 -0.18 26.91 8.74
C GLY A 393 -1.03 25.68 9.04
N ARG A 394 -1.31 24.83 8.05
CA ARG A 394 -1.82 23.47 8.27
C ARG A 394 -0.65 22.52 8.54
N CYS A 395 -0.69 21.78 9.66
CA CYS A 395 0.38 20.88 10.08
C CYS A 395 0.55 19.69 9.11
N PHE A 396 1.78 19.27 8.86
CA PHE A 396 2.09 18.05 8.10
C PHE A 396 3.38 17.41 8.61
N GLY A 397 3.52 16.10 8.41
CA GLY A 397 4.72 15.33 8.69
C GLY A 397 5.46 15.04 7.39
N VAL A 398 6.67 14.51 7.50
CA VAL A 398 7.48 14.12 6.34
C VAL A 398 7.59 12.62 6.22
N GLY A 399 7.89 12.16 5.01
CA GLY A 399 8.28 10.81 4.70
C GLY A 399 9.17 10.80 3.47
N THR A 400 9.54 9.61 3.03
CA THR A 400 10.00 9.41 1.65
C THR A 400 8.85 9.36 0.70
N GLU A 401 9.13 9.63 -0.57
CA GLU A 401 8.19 9.42 -1.66
C GLU A 401 7.54 8.03 -1.68
N CYS A 402 8.32 6.97 -1.48
CA CYS A 402 7.87 5.58 -1.44
C CYS A 402 8.64 4.78 -0.37
N GLY A 403 8.35 3.49 -0.22
CA GLY A 403 9.12 2.58 0.64
C GLY A 403 10.59 2.48 0.23
N TRP A 404 11.47 2.19 1.19
CA TRP A 404 12.92 2.28 1.02
C TRP A 404 13.56 0.98 0.49
N GLY A 405 12.78 -0.09 0.35
CA GLY A 405 13.28 -1.46 0.15
C GLY A 405 14.13 -1.72 -1.09
N ARG A 406 14.16 -0.78 -2.05
CA ARG A 406 14.94 -0.86 -3.30
C ARG A 406 16.27 -0.11 -3.26
N HIS A 407 16.55 0.66 -2.20
CA HIS A 407 17.78 1.44 -2.08
C HIS A 407 18.98 0.57 -1.69
N GLY A 408 20.16 0.97 -2.16
CA GLY A 408 21.43 0.40 -1.70
C GLY A 408 21.85 0.94 -0.33
N ASP A 409 22.82 0.29 0.32
CA ASP A 409 23.26 0.61 1.69
C ASP A 409 23.63 2.09 1.86
N ALA A 410 24.41 2.66 0.93
CA ALA A 410 24.81 4.07 0.98
C ALA A 410 23.63 5.05 0.84
N GLU A 411 22.63 4.69 0.01
CA GLU A 411 21.41 5.48 -0.10
C GLU A 411 20.56 5.38 1.15
N PHE A 412 20.49 4.19 1.77
CA PHE A 412 19.80 3.98 3.04
C PHE A 412 20.41 4.79 4.19
N GLU A 413 21.74 4.80 4.31
CA GLU A 413 22.45 5.63 5.30
C GLU A 413 22.15 7.11 5.09
N SER A 414 22.24 7.57 3.84
CA SER A 414 21.87 8.95 3.50
C SER A 414 20.41 9.26 3.82
N MET A 415 19.50 8.33 3.53
CA MET A 415 18.08 8.47 3.85
C MET A 415 17.83 8.66 5.35
N LEU A 416 18.54 7.92 6.21
CA LEU A 416 18.45 8.10 7.66
C LEU A 416 18.92 9.50 8.09
N GLU A 417 20.02 10.00 7.53
CA GLU A 417 20.55 11.32 7.84
C GLU A 417 19.60 12.44 7.39
N VAL A 418 19.15 12.40 6.13
CA VAL A 418 18.23 13.40 5.57
C VAL A 418 16.92 13.40 6.36
N SER A 419 16.39 12.23 6.72
CA SER A 419 15.16 12.11 7.52
C SER A 419 15.31 12.75 8.91
N LYS A 420 16.45 12.60 9.58
CA LYS A 420 16.71 13.23 10.88
C LYS A 420 16.71 14.76 10.78
N SER A 421 17.32 15.28 9.72
CA SER A 421 17.30 16.73 9.43
C SER A 421 15.87 17.20 9.17
N ALA A 422 15.12 16.47 8.35
CA ALA A 422 13.74 16.81 7.99
C ALA A 422 12.79 16.82 9.20
N VAL A 423 12.93 15.84 10.10
CA VAL A 423 12.19 15.81 11.38
C VAL A 423 12.45 17.08 12.18
N SER A 424 13.72 17.48 12.31
CA SER A 424 14.10 18.70 13.05
C SER A 424 13.53 19.96 12.39
N ASP A 425 13.52 20.03 11.06
CA ASP A 425 12.97 21.16 10.31
C ASP A 425 11.44 21.29 10.51
N VAL A 426 10.70 20.18 10.45
CA VAL A 426 9.24 20.18 10.64
C VAL A 426 8.85 20.50 12.08
N GLU A 427 9.60 20.00 13.07
CA GLU A 427 9.36 20.32 14.48
C GLU A 427 9.71 21.78 14.84
N GLY A 428 10.74 22.33 14.19
CA GLY A 428 11.21 23.70 14.41
C GLY A 428 10.34 24.76 13.72
N GLN A 429 9.71 24.43 12.59
CA GLN A 429 8.65 25.25 12.04
C GLN A 429 7.45 25.16 13.00
N LYS A 430 6.92 26.30 13.45
CA LYS A 430 5.66 26.35 14.24
C LYS A 430 4.46 26.05 13.32
N LEU A 431 4.48 24.89 12.67
CA LEU A 431 3.44 24.36 11.79
C LEU A 431 2.20 23.99 12.58
#